data_AF-A0A7S1C8Q0-F1
#
_entry.id   AF-A0A7S1C8Q0-F1
#
_cell.length_a   1.000
_cell.length_b   1.000
_cell.length_c   1.000
_cell.angle_alpha   90.00
_cell.angle_beta   90.00
_cell.angle_gamma   90.00
#
_symmetry.space_group_name_H-M   'P 1'
#
loop_
_entity.id
_entity.type
_entity.pdbx_description
1 polymer ?
#
loop_
_entity_poly.entity_id
_entity_poly.type
_entity_poly.pdbx_seq_one_letter_code
_entity_poly.pdbx_strand_id
1 'polypeptide(L)'
;EAEEPRFRFTSTAAIATKLEDSPLELQVAGTIGGDTMTLTGELATWPINVGHRGLTARDLTVSLSGTAAAEGGVNLAGSLSGELDFADGVVFGLGVDLPSPTIGSGLELRLWLTGESHVTLTTLSSATCGEGAVAEAGGVNAVDAPLQSTAFASLNATIFTASPPRFEASGRLSVFGMGELDARFSAEQEEDMSWGFGFGVVAPREFKVSDVAPDATWWDDLPFSSGGVVVATSDRYFKMPTTAVPDGVIRASHGVTVAGVMPLHQLSAHMQAAGKWTAPEGVTMTAALSFKSASSATLEGQLPDNLPLGDHVTLNATLVVKASGSPRFELIARAKVDMGQHHEPLALNADIDLDEGGAFSIAGTSEPYSIKVGHSTMLLALSASLKETAGGDLSGTLSGDTVFAGDVEMAVQLVLPQPNAVAGAGGLEVRLELKPSNQITLTQAIESTCGSGATSSIKMPDEIQHALGGHLLHAAFIVDTDPVKLTVTGKFSAFQMQDLLDIEVQVYESSKGNDLWLFGIGIGIASEFKMSQIMPTVTELDHLSLAGAALVITDIDDGFTFTPPQ
;
A
#
# COMPACT_ATOMS: atom_id res chain seq x y z
N GLU A 1 42.11 31.89 47.25
CA GLU A 1 43.39 31.63 46.56
C GLU A 1 43.28 30.26 45.91
N ALA A 2 43.60 30.12 44.63
CA ALA A 2 43.75 28.79 44.04
C ALA A 2 45.01 28.18 44.66
N GLU A 3 44.88 27.04 45.36
CA GLU A 3 46.05 26.30 45.87
C GLU A 3 47.00 26.01 44.70
N GLU A 4 48.28 26.37 44.85
CA GLU A 4 49.30 26.01 43.87
C GLU A 4 49.37 24.47 43.71
N PRO A 5 49.60 23.96 42.49
CA PRO A 5 49.71 22.53 42.26
C PRO A 5 50.84 21.93 43.10
N ARG A 6 50.51 20.95 43.95
CA ARG A 6 51.46 20.31 44.88
C ARG A 6 52.47 19.41 44.18
N PHE A 7 52.07 18.82 43.05
CA PHE A 7 52.95 17.95 42.25
C PHE A 7 52.80 18.26 40.77
N ARG A 8 53.92 18.19 40.04
CA ARG A 8 53.97 18.21 38.58
C ARG A 8 54.71 16.96 38.11
N PHE A 9 54.22 16.34 37.04
CA PHE A 9 54.85 15.14 36.47
C PHE A 9 54.78 15.17 34.95
N THR A 10 55.67 14.40 34.33
CA THR A 10 55.62 14.06 32.90
C THR A 10 55.66 12.55 32.79
N SER A 11 54.79 11.98 31.96
CA SER A 11 54.69 10.52 31.76
C SER A 11 54.20 10.23 30.36
N THR A 12 54.34 8.98 29.92
CA THR A 12 53.55 8.45 28.82
C THR A 12 52.17 8.06 29.35
N ALA A 13 51.10 8.44 28.64
CA ALA A 13 49.74 7.97 28.86
C ALA A 13 49.25 7.18 27.64
N ALA A 14 48.54 6.09 27.89
CA ALA A 14 47.83 5.32 26.89
C ALA A 14 46.32 5.55 27.07
N ILE A 15 45.69 6.25 26.14
CA ILE A 15 44.24 6.50 26.16
C ILE A 15 43.57 5.38 25.38
N ALA A 16 42.78 4.57 26.09
CA ALA A 16 41.96 3.54 25.46
C ALA A 16 40.84 4.20 24.64
N THR A 17 40.87 4.03 23.33
CA THR A 17 39.89 4.57 22.38
C THR A 17 38.76 3.59 22.07
N LYS A 18 38.81 2.39 22.67
CA LYS A 18 37.95 1.21 22.39
C LYS A 18 38.02 0.69 20.95
N LEU A 19 38.84 1.30 20.09
CA LEU A 19 39.24 0.75 18.79
C LEU A 19 40.02 -0.55 19.01
N GLU A 20 39.77 -1.57 18.19
CA GLU A 20 40.56 -2.81 18.24
C GLU A 20 42.03 -2.47 17.95
N ASP A 21 42.90 -2.79 18.91
CA ASP A 21 44.36 -2.81 18.82
C ASP A 21 45.16 -1.50 18.67
N SER A 22 44.68 -0.33 19.10
CA SER A 22 45.55 0.87 19.20
C SER A 22 45.13 1.91 20.24
N PRO A 23 45.64 1.86 21.49
CA PRO A 23 45.51 2.99 22.40
C PRO A 23 46.29 4.20 21.84
N LEU A 24 45.80 5.42 22.10
CA LEU A 24 46.57 6.63 21.80
C LEU A 24 47.68 6.77 22.83
N GLU A 25 48.93 6.57 22.41
CA GLU A 25 50.11 6.78 23.25
C GLU A 25 50.65 8.19 23.06
N LEU A 26 50.69 8.98 24.14
CA LEU A 26 51.20 10.35 24.10
C LEU A 26 52.00 10.70 25.36
N GLN A 27 52.95 11.63 25.21
CA GLN A 27 53.60 12.27 26.35
C GLN A 27 52.63 13.28 26.97
N VAL A 28 52.35 13.10 28.26
CA VAL A 28 51.49 13.99 29.04
C VAL A 28 52.29 14.68 30.13
N ALA A 29 51.99 15.95 30.34
CA ALA A 29 52.33 16.68 31.55
C ALA A 29 51.07 16.79 32.40
N GLY A 30 51.20 16.66 33.72
CA GLY A 30 50.05 16.77 34.61
C GLY A 30 50.38 17.46 35.92
N THR A 31 49.33 17.93 36.57
CA THR A 31 49.42 18.52 37.90
C THR A 31 48.43 17.85 38.85
N ILE A 32 48.82 17.74 40.12
CA ILE A 32 47.98 17.25 41.21
C ILE A 32 47.95 18.33 42.29
N GLY A 33 46.75 18.81 42.63
CA GLY A 33 46.52 19.79 43.68
C GLY A 33 45.24 19.44 44.43
N GLY A 34 45.33 19.28 45.75
CA GLY A 34 44.20 18.81 46.56
C GLY A 34 43.70 17.44 46.10
N ASP A 35 42.41 17.37 45.75
CA ASP A 35 41.73 16.21 45.17
C ASP A 35 41.67 16.25 43.63
N THR A 36 42.17 17.32 43.00
CA THR A 36 42.07 17.55 41.55
C THR A 36 43.34 17.14 40.83
N MET A 37 43.17 16.48 39.69
CA MET A 37 44.22 16.07 38.77
C MET A 37 43.92 16.63 37.38
N THR A 38 44.93 17.22 36.74
CA THR A 38 44.88 17.64 35.34
C THR A 38 45.99 16.97 34.55
N LEU A 39 45.70 16.58 33.30
CA LEU A 39 46.67 16.07 32.36
C LEU A 39 46.50 16.78 31.01
N THR A 40 47.60 17.19 30.42
CA THR A 40 47.67 17.75 29.08
C THR A 40 48.75 17.02 28.30
N GLY A 41 48.49 16.68 27.05
CA GLY A 41 49.54 16.13 26.20
C GLY A 41 49.28 16.37 24.74
N GLU A 42 50.31 16.16 23.95
CA GLU A 42 50.34 16.49 22.53
C GLU A 42 50.67 15.25 21.72
N LEU A 43 50.00 15.10 20.57
CA LEU A 43 50.25 14.06 19.59
C LEU A 43 50.33 14.69 18.20
N ALA A 44 51.49 14.55 17.56
CA ALA A 44 51.74 15.18 16.27
C ALA A 44 50.81 14.66 15.16
N THR A 45 50.56 13.35 15.13
CA THR A 45 49.75 12.72 14.09
C THR A 45 48.99 11.51 14.61
N TRP A 46 47.75 11.31 14.14
CA TRP A 46 46.96 10.12 14.41
C TRP A 46 46.23 9.64 13.13
N PRO A 47 46.55 8.44 12.62
CA PRO A 47 45.79 7.84 11.52
C PRO A 47 44.41 7.36 12.01
N ILE A 48 43.36 7.72 11.26
CA ILE A 48 41.98 7.33 11.49
C ILE A 48 41.56 6.43 10.32
N ASN A 49 41.21 5.18 10.62
CA ASN A 49 40.81 4.16 9.63
C ASN A 49 39.37 4.36 9.16
N VAL A 50 39.08 5.54 8.61
CA VAL A 50 37.79 5.92 8.02
C VAL A 50 38.08 6.48 6.64
N GLY A 51 37.31 6.07 5.64
CA GLY A 51 37.52 6.40 4.24
C GLY A 51 38.51 5.47 3.51
N HIS A 52 38.49 5.52 2.19
CA HIS A 52 39.16 4.56 1.30
C HIS A 52 40.69 4.49 1.47
N ARG A 53 41.33 5.59 1.88
CA ARG A 53 42.78 5.71 2.17
C ARG A 53 43.08 5.92 3.65
N GLY A 54 42.06 6.01 4.50
CA GLY A 54 42.19 6.56 5.86
C GLY A 54 42.38 8.09 5.87
N LEU A 55 42.04 8.71 7.00
CA LEU A 55 42.20 10.14 7.24
C LEU A 55 43.31 10.36 8.29
N THR A 56 43.93 11.54 8.33
CA THR A 56 45.00 11.82 9.29
C THR A 56 44.70 13.07 10.10
N ALA A 57 44.61 12.91 11.42
CA ALA A 57 44.55 14.02 12.35
C ALA A 57 45.96 14.49 12.75
N ARG A 58 46.14 15.79 12.99
CA ARG A 58 47.42 16.43 13.32
C ARG A 58 47.27 17.44 14.44
N ASP A 59 48.41 17.79 15.03
CA ASP A 59 48.52 18.83 16.07
C ASP A 59 47.51 18.63 17.21
N LEU A 60 47.36 17.37 17.60
CA LEU A 60 46.36 16.95 18.56
C LEU A 60 46.79 17.33 19.97
N THR A 61 45.89 17.98 20.70
CA THR A 61 46.04 18.30 22.11
C THR A 61 44.96 17.55 22.90
N VAL A 62 45.40 16.80 23.90
CA VAL A 62 44.54 16.19 24.91
C VAL A 62 44.54 17.07 26.14
N SER A 63 43.37 17.35 26.69
CA SER A 63 43.20 17.93 28.02
C SER A 63 42.23 17.09 28.83
N LEU A 64 42.65 16.61 29.99
CA LEU A 64 41.87 15.81 30.91
C LEU A 64 41.91 16.46 32.29
N SER A 65 40.78 16.46 32.98
CA SER A 65 40.68 16.93 34.35
C SER A 65 39.72 16.04 35.14
N GLY A 66 39.98 15.87 36.43
CA GLY A 66 39.12 15.05 37.27
C GLY A 66 39.49 15.15 38.73
N THR A 67 38.59 14.64 39.57
CA THR A 67 38.80 14.55 41.00
C THR A 67 39.02 13.10 41.42
N ALA A 68 39.81 12.89 42.47
CA ALA A 68 40.01 11.57 43.06
C ALA A 68 38.65 10.98 43.50
N ALA A 69 38.38 9.74 43.10
CA ALA A 69 37.20 9.00 43.49
C ALA A 69 37.40 8.39 44.89
N ALA A 70 36.31 8.30 45.67
CA ALA A 70 36.32 7.81 47.05
C ALA A 70 36.82 6.35 47.19
N GLU A 71 36.72 5.54 46.15
CA GLU A 71 37.08 4.11 46.14
C GLU A 71 38.47 3.80 45.55
N GLY A 72 39.27 4.85 45.27
CA GLY A 72 40.55 4.73 44.58
C GLY A 72 40.38 4.81 43.06
N GLY A 73 41.12 5.72 42.43
CA GLY A 73 41.00 6.06 41.01
C GLY A 73 40.68 7.55 40.80
N VAL A 74 40.77 8.03 39.57
CA VAL A 74 40.41 9.41 39.19
C VAL A 74 39.45 9.33 38.02
N ASN A 75 38.27 9.94 38.17
CA ASN A 75 37.33 10.07 37.06
C ASN A 75 37.75 11.27 36.21
N LEU A 76 38.54 11.00 35.18
CA LEU A 76 39.01 12.02 34.24
C LEU A 76 37.98 12.23 33.14
N ALA A 77 37.65 13.49 32.90
CA ALA A 77 36.87 13.93 31.74
C ALA A 77 37.61 15.07 31.04
N GLY A 78 37.40 15.21 29.74
CA GLY A 78 38.01 16.27 28.97
C GLY A 78 37.81 16.10 27.48
N SER A 79 38.77 16.55 26.70
CA SER A 79 38.66 16.58 25.24
C SER A 79 39.98 16.33 24.54
N LEU A 80 39.88 15.80 23.33
CA LEU A 80 40.94 15.78 22.32
C LEU A 80 40.54 16.77 21.22
N SER A 81 41.44 17.70 20.88
CA SER A 81 41.21 18.66 19.80
C SER A 81 42.44 18.76 18.89
N GLY A 82 42.24 19.05 17.61
CA GLY A 82 43.34 19.30 16.67
C GLY A 82 42.80 19.61 15.28
N GLU A 83 43.55 19.24 14.27
CA GLU A 83 43.17 19.41 12.86
C GLU A 83 43.06 18.05 12.18
N LEU A 84 42.17 17.93 11.20
CA LEU A 84 42.02 16.76 10.34
C LEU A 84 42.36 17.15 8.91
N ASP A 85 43.40 16.52 8.37
CA ASP A 85 43.74 16.57 6.95
C ASP A 85 42.79 15.63 6.19
N PHE A 86 41.86 16.20 5.43
CA PHE A 86 40.77 15.47 4.82
C PHE A 86 41.08 15.07 3.36
N ALA A 87 41.02 16.04 2.44
CA ALA A 87 41.39 15.87 1.02
C ALA A 87 41.55 17.23 0.33
N ASP A 88 42.32 17.28 -0.76
CA ASP A 88 42.49 18.47 -1.62
C ASP A 88 42.85 19.77 -0.88
N GLY A 89 43.62 19.65 0.21
CA GLY A 89 44.01 20.79 1.03
C GLY A 89 42.90 21.32 1.96
N VAL A 90 41.77 20.61 2.06
CA VAL A 90 40.73 20.89 3.05
C VAL A 90 41.16 20.38 4.41
N VAL A 91 41.16 21.29 5.38
CA VAL A 91 41.45 21.02 6.78
C VAL A 91 40.19 21.29 7.60
N PHE A 92 39.84 20.33 8.46
CA PHE A 92 38.80 20.51 9.47
C PHE A 92 39.42 20.71 10.84
N GLY A 93 38.80 21.54 11.67
CA GLY A 93 39.00 21.45 13.11
C GLY A 93 38.35 20.16 13.61
N LEU A 94 39.03 19.48 14.53
CA LEU A 94 38.62 18.19 15.08
C LEU A 94 38.44 18.30 16.59
N GLY A 95 37.37 17.69 17.10
CA GLY A 95 37.08 17.63 18.52
C GLY A 95 36.42 16.32 18.94
N VAL A 96 36.87 15.76 20.06
CA VAL A 96 36.36 14.52 20.66
C VAL A 96 36.18 14.75 22.15
N ASP A 97 35.03 14.40 22.70
CA ASP A 97 34.81 14.39 24.16
C ASP A 97 35.35 13.08 24.74
N LEU A 98 35.99 13.15 25.91
CA LEU A 98 36.58 12.00 26.60
C LEU A 98 35.96 11.88 28.02
N PRO A 99 35.33 10.75 28.37
CA PRO A 99 35.04 9.60 27.51
C PRO A 99 34.00 9.94 26.42
N SER A 100 34.11 9.31 25.24
CA SER A 100 33.18 9.53 24.13
C SER A 100 31.74 9.14 24.52
N PRO A 101 30.71 9.91 24.12
CA PRO A 101 29.32 9.64 24.47
C PRO A 101 28.73 8.38 23.82
N THR A 102 29.41 7.80 22.84
CA THR A 102 28.91 6.66 22.05
C THR A 102 28.84 5.36 22.86
N ILE A 103 27.67 4.73 22.88
CA ILE A 103 27.43 3.38 23.42
C ILE A 103 27.92 2.36 22.37
N GLY A 104 29.19 1.93 22.46
CA GLY A 104 29.82 1.01 21.51
C GLY A 104 31.35 0.94 21.65
N SER A 105 32.04 0.31 20.69
CA SER A 105 33.50 0.11 20.61
C SER A 105 34.23 1.19 19.79
N GLY A 106 33.77 2.45 19.76
CA GLY A 106 34.42 3.50 18.95
C GLY A 106 34.32 4.92 19.51
N LEU A 107 34.83 5.88 18.73
CA LEU A 107 34.85 7.31 19.00
C LEU A 107 33.94 8.08 18.04
N GLU A 108 33.38 9.19 18.52
CA GLU A 108 32.67 10.19 17.73
C GLU A 108 33.52 11.45 17.61
N LEU A 109 34.04 11.73 16.41
CA LEU A 109 34.88 12.89 16.15
C LEU A 109 34.07 13.95 15.43
N ARG A 110 33.85 15.08 16.11
CA ARG A 110 33.14 16.23 15.55
C ARG A 110 34.10 17.08 14.74
N LEU A 111 33.66 17.46 13.55
CA LEU A 111 34.45 18.21 12.58
C LEU A 111 33.72 19.50 12.20
N TRP A 112 34.47 20.59 12.10
CA TRP A 112 33.99 21.88 11.61
C TRP A 112 35.01 22.50 10.67
N LEU A 113 34.54 23.28 9.70
CA LEU A 113 35.42 23.93 8.74
C LEU A 113 36.29 25.00 9.43
N THR A 114 37.58 24.99 9.15
CA THR A 114 38.54 26.00 9.59
C THR A 114 38.99 26.81 8.38
N GLY A 115 38.71 28.13 8.35
CA GLY A 115 39.09 29.02 7.25
C GLY A 115 38.07 29.12 6.11
N GLU A 116 38.53 29.51 4.92
CA GLU A 116 37.71 29.72 3.70
C GLU A 116 37.60 28.47 2.79
N SER A 117 37.89 27.27 3.32
CA SER A 117 37.87 26.04 2.53
C SER A 117 36.48 25.76 1.94
N HIS A 118 36.45 25.46 0.64
CA HIS A 118 35.24 25.05 -0.08
C HIS A 118 35.19 23.54 -0.17
N VAL A 119 34.20 22.92 0.48
CA VAL A 119 33.96 21.47 0.40
C VAL A 119 32.83 21.22 -0.58
N THR A 120 33.04 20.29 -1.51
CA THR A 120 31.99 19.83 -2.45
C THR A 120 31.66 18.37 -2.22
N LEU A 121 30.62 17.86 -2.90
CA LEU A 121 30.32 16.43 -2.89
C LEU A 121 31.50 15.59 -3.41
N THR A 122 32.24 16.07 -4.40
CA THR A 122 33.43 15.40 -4.92
C THR A 122 34.52 15.30 -3.85
N THR A 123 34.75 16.36 -3.08
CA THR A 123 35.71 16.33 -1.96
C THR A 123 35.32 15.29 -0.92
N LEU A 124 34.04 15.27 -0.49
CA LEU A 124 33.55 14.31 0.50
C LEU A 124 33.66 12.86 0.00
N SER A 125 33.07 12.58 -1.17
CA SER A 125 33.06 11.24 -1.76
C SER A 125 34.45 10.74 -2.14
N SER A 126 35.35 11.59 -2.62
CA SER A 126 36.71 11.16 -2.97
C SER A 126 37.56 10.87 -1.74
N ALA A 127 37.41 11.64 -0.67
CA ALA A 127 38.08 11.35 0.60
C ALA A 127 37.59 10.02 1.20
N THR A 128 36.27 9.79 1.21
CA THR A 128 35.69 8.63 1.89
C THR A 128 35.62 7.37 1.02
N CYS A 129 35.24 7.48 -0.24
CA CYS A 129 34.96 6.34 -1.12
C CYS A 129 35.98 6.17 -2.25
N GLY A 130 36.82 7.18 -2.50
CA GLY A 130 37.85 7.15 -3.53
C GLY A 130 37.48 7.95 -4.78
N GLU A 131 38.51 8.27 -5.55
CA GLU A 131 38.37 9.03 -6.79
C GLU A 131 37.42 8.33 -7.77
N GLY A 132 36.44 9.07 -8.28
CA GLY A 132 35.46 8.52 -9.24
C GLY A 132 34.21 7.91 -8.61
N ALA A 133 34.11 7.81 -7.28
CA ALA A 133 32.95 7.22 -6.60
C ALA A 133 31.61 7.84 -7.04
N VAL A 134 31.56 9.16 -7.29
CA VAL A 134 30.33 9.83 -7.77
C VAL A 134 29.96 9.35 -9.18
N ALA A 135 30.93 9.12 -10.06
CA ALA A 135 30.67 8.60 -11.40
C ALA A 135 30.21 7.13 -11.33
N GLU A 136 30.71 6.36 -10.36
CA GLU A 136 30.29 4.97 -10.11
C GLU A 136 28.87 4.85 -9.57
N ALA A 137 28.31 5.91 -8.99
CA ALA A 137 26.90 5.94 -8.59
C ALA A 137 25.94 5.81 -9.79
N GLY A 138 26.44 5.83 -11.04
CA GLY A 138 25.64 5.62 -12.24
C GLY A 138 24.67 6.76 -12.53
N GLY A 139 24.99 7.98 -12.06
CA GLY A 139 24.15 9.16 -12.22
C GLY A 139 24.05 9.63 -13.67
N VAL A 140 23.00 10.41 -13.95
CA VAL A 140 22.89 11.16 -15.20
C VAL A 140 23.90 12.31 -15.09
N ASN A 141 24.82 12.46 -16.05
CA ASN A 141 25.81 13.54 -16.07
C ASN A 141 25.22 14.94 -15.75
N ALA A 142 23.96 15.18 -16.11
CA ALA A 142 23.23 16.41 -15.85
C ALA A 142 22.88 16.66 -14.36
N VAL A 143 22.72 15.61 -13.55
CA VAL A 143 22.50 15.69 -12.09
C VAL A 143 23.84 15.74 -11.36
N ASP A 144 24.81 14.95 -11.82
CA ASP A 144 26.11 14.84 -11.14
C ASP A 144 26.95 16.11 -11.26
N ALA A 145 26.99 16.75 -12.44
CA ALA A 145 27.79 17.95 -12.67
C ALA A 145 27.49 19.13 -11.71
N PRO A 146 26.22 19.54 -11.49
CA PRO A 146 25.91 20.59 -10.53
C PRO A 146 26.16 20.16 -9.07
N LEU A 147 25.93 18.89 -8.72
CA LEU A 147 26.18 18.40 -7.36
C LEU A 147 27.68 18.31 -7.02
N GLN A 148 28.50 17.89 -7.99
CA GLN A 148 29.95 17.72 -7.82
C GLN A 148 30.70 19.04 -7.64
N SER A 149 30.23 20.11 -8.29
CA SER A 149 30.93 21.39 -8.36
C SER A 149 30.45 22.43 -7.33
N THR A 150 29.28 22.22 -6.71
CA THR A 150 28.74 23.17 -5.75
C THR A 150 29.37 22.97 -4.37
N ALA A 151 29.83 24.07 -3.78
CA ALA A 151 30.40 24.07 -2.44
C ALA A 151 29.32 24.23 -1.37
N PHE A 152 29.46 23.52 -0.24
CA PHE A 152 28.61 23.71 0.93
C PHE A 152 28.81 25.12 1.50
N ALA A 153 27.71 25.85 1.73
CA ALA A 153 27.71 27.16 2.37
C ALA A 153 27.99 27.06 3.89
N SER A 154 27.62 25.93 4.49
CA SER A 154 27.93 25.54 5.86
C SER A 154 28.00 24.02 5.93
N LEU A 155 28.93 23.47 6.70
CA LEU A 155 29.11 22.03 6.84
C LEU A 155 29.50 21.68 8.29
N ASN A 156 28.74 20.77 8.88
CA ASN A 156 29.11 20.06 10.10
C ASN A 156 29.31 18.60 9.73
N ALA A 157 30.43 18.02 10.14
CA ALA A 157 30.73 16.62 9.85
C ALA A 157 31.06 15.85 11.13
N THR A 158 30.83 14.55 11.10
CA THR A 158 31.13 13.63 12.20
C THR A 158 31.72 12.36 11.64
N ILE A 159 32.82 11.92 12.22
CA ILE A 159 33.38 10.58 11.99
C ILE A 159 32.97 9.69 13.15
N PHE A 160 32.44 8.50 12.82
CA PHE A 160 32.21 7.44 13.77
C PHE A 160 33.17 6.31 13.47
N THR A 161 33.98 5.93 14.45
CA THR A 161 34.99 4.87 14.28
C THR A 161 34.53 3.51 14.81
N ALA A 162 33.30 3.43 15.33
CA ALA A 162 32.69 2.16 15.69
C ALA A 162 32.48 1.30 14.43
N SER A 163 32.43 -0.02 14.55
CA SER A 163 32.19 -0.90 13.39
C SER A 163 30.69 -1.00 13.06
N PRO A 164 30.25 -0.76 11.81
CA PRO A 164 31.07 -0.32 10.67
C PRO A 164 31.46 1.16 10.75
N PRO A 165 32.70 1.54 10.40
CA PRO A 165 33.13 2.93 10.41
C PRO A 165 32.33 3.75 9.40
N ARG A 166 31.97 4.99 9.78
CA ARG A 166 31.18 5.88 8.94
C ARG A 166 31.58 7.35 9.08
N PHE A 167 31.30 8.12 8.04
CA PHE A 167 31.46 9.57 7.97
C PHE A 167 30.11 10.17 7.58
N GLU A 168 29.63 11.13 8.37
CA GLU A 168 28.40 11.86 8.10
C GLU A 168 28.70 13.35 7.98
N ALA A 169 28.06 14.01 7.03
CA ALA A 169 28.14 15.46 6.85
C ALA A 169 26.73 16.04 6.65
N SER A 170 26.47 17.20 7.22
CA SER A 170 25.22 17.93 7.03
C SER A 170 25.50 19.41 6.82
N GLY A 171 24.73 20.04 5.94
CA GLY A 171 25.02 21.39 5.53
C GLY A 171 23.96 21.99 4.63
N ARG A 172 24.29 23.15 4.05
CA ARG A 172 23.44 23.83 3.08
C ARG A 172 24.17 24.01 1.76
N LEU A 173 23.45 23.80 0.66
CA LEU A 173 24.00 23.78 -0.70
C LEU A 173 23.07 24.52 -1.66
N SER A 174 23.62 25.36 -2.54
CA SER A 174 22.84 26.06 -3.56
C SER A 174 22.90 25.32 -4.90
N VAL A 175 22.03 24.32 -5.09
CA VAL A 175 21.97 23.47 -6.29
C VAL A 175 20.62 23.58 -7.01
N PHE A 176 20.60 23.12 -8.26
CA PHE A 176 19.37 22.95 -9.06
C PHE A 176 18.56 24.25 -9.26
N GLY A 177 19.18 25.42 -9.06
CA GLY A 177 18.49 26.70 -9.16
C GLY A 177 17.44 26.95 -8.06
N MET A 178 17.36 26.11 -7.03
CA MET A 178 16.34 26.14 -5.98
C MET A 178 16.72 26.97 -4.74
N GLY A 179 17.84 27.71 -4.80
CA GLY A 179 18.41 28.44 -3.66
C GLY A 179 19.15 27.53 -2.68
N GLU A 180 19.37 28.00 -1.45
CA GLU A 180 20.05 27.20 -0.41
C GLU A 180 19.13 26.08 0.12
N LEU A 181 19.54 24.84 -0.08
CA LEU A 181 18.84 23.63 0.34
C LEU A 181 19.62 22.90 1.42
N ASP A 182 18.90 22.26 2.35
CA ASP A 182 19.52 21.37 3.32
C ASP A 182 20.00 20.09 2.62
N ALA A 183 21.23 19.70 2.92
CA ALA A 183 21.89 18.55 2.33
C ALA A 183 22.55 17.68 3.38
N ARG A 184 22.59 16.37 3.12
CA ARG A 184 23.26 15.37 3.96
C ARG A 184 24.10 14.46 3.10
N PHE A 185 25.26 14.08 3.63
CA PHE A 185 26.17 13.12 3.06
C PHE A 185 26.42 12.03 4.10
N SER A 186 26.46 10.78 3.67
CA SER A 186 26.81 9.65 4.52
C SER A 186 27.67 8.68 3.72
N ALA A 187 28.84 8.35 4.24
CA ALA A 187 29.69 7.29 3.73
C ALA A 187 29.93 6.26 4.83
N GLU A 188 29.81 4.98 4.49
CA GLU A 188 29.92 3.87 5.44
C GLU A 188 30.64 2.71 4.76
N GLN A 189 31.42 1.97 5.56
CA GLN A 189 32.09 0.76 5.09
C GLN A 189 31.09 -0.39 4.99
N GLU A 190 31.06 -1.04 3.83
CA GLU A 190 30.22 -2.19 3.53
C GLU A 190 30.83 -3.49 4.04
N GLU A 191 30.06 -4.58 4.03
CA GLU A 191 30.51 -5.91 4.48
C GLU A 191 31.73 -6.45 3.70
N ASP A 192 31.88 -6.06 2.44
CA ASP A 192 33.00 -6.45 1.57
C ASP A 192 34.24 -5.55 1.74
N MET A 193 34.23 -4.68 2.77
CA MET A 193 35.24 -3.67 3.08
C MET A 193 35.32 -2.51 2.09
N SER A 194 34.46 -2.46 1.07
CA SER A 194 34.32 -1.30 0.18
C SER A 194 33.61 -0.14 0.90
N TRP A 195 33.66 1.05 0.31
CA TRP A 195 33.02 2.24 0.88
C TRP A 195 31.87 2.70 -0.02
N GLY A 196 30.65 2.61 0.49
CA GLY A 196 29.46 3.16 -0.16
C GLY A 196 29.13 4.54 0.38
N PHE A 197 28.68 5.46 -0.47
CA PHE A 197 28.11 6.73 -0.01
C PHE A 197 26.68 6.91 -0.49
N GLY A 198 25.98 7.78 0.22
CA GLY A 198 24.84 8.47 -0.32
C GLY A 198 24.88 9.96 0.01
N PHE A 199 24.21 10.73 -0.81
CA PHE A 199 24.07 12.16 -0.71
C PHE A 199 22.63 12.54 -0.98
N GLY A 200 22.03 13.34 -0.12
CA GLY A 200 20.64 13.70 -0.20
C GLY A 200 20.42 15.19 -0.03
N VAL A 201 19.53 15.76 -0.83
CA VAL A 201 19.14 17.18 -0.80
C VAL A 201 17.64 17.28 -0.61
N VAL A 202 17.22 18.19 0.27
CA VAL A 202 15.82 18.48 0.55
C VAL A 202 15.31 19.56 -0.38
N ALA A 203 14.17 19.34 -1.01
CA ALA A 203 13.43 20.36 -1.77
C ALA A 203 12.16 20.74 -0.98
N PRO A 204 12.18 21.81 -0.15
CA PRO A 204 11.08 22.14 0.75
C PRO A 204 9.91 22.87 0.08
N ARG A 205 10.02 23.12 -1.23
CA ARG A 205 9.05 23.89 -2.03
C ARG A 205 8.76 23.14 -3.33
N GLU A 206 7.85 23.70 -4.11
CA GLU A 206 7.49 23.17 -5.41
C GLU A 206 8.74 23.03 -6.31
N PHE A 207 8.91 21.86 -6.91
CA PHE A 207 10.00 21.57 -7.85
C PHE A 207 9.59 20.51 -8.88
N LYS A 208 10.30 20.47 -10.01
CA LYS A 208 10.11 19.52 -11.10
C LYS A 208 11.30 18.58 -11.20
N VAL A 209 11.09 17.42 -11.85
CA VAL A 209 12.21 16.53 -12.18
C VAL A 209 13.23 17.23 -13.08
N SER A 210 12.79 18.09 -13.99
CA SER A 210 13.66 18.88 -14.85
C SER A 210 14.51 19.94 -14.14
N ASP A 211 14.11 20.40 -12.96
CA ASP A 211 14.95 21.29 -12.15
C ASP A 211 16.23 20.57 -11.68
N VAL A 212 16.13 19.25 -11.49
CA VAL A 212 17.22 18.36 -11.04
C VAL A 212 17.96 17.75 -12.22
N ALA A 213 17.22 17.30 -13.24
CA ALA A 213 17.72 16.66 -14.45
C ALA A 213 17.14 17.38 -15.69
N PRO A 214 17.80 18.45 -16.19
CA PRO A 214 17.26 19.33 -17.25
C PRO A 214 16.73 18.64 -18.52
N ASP A 215 17.30 17.48 -18.89
CA ASP A 215 16.87 16.72 -20.07
C ASP A 215 15.57 15.91 -19.82
N ALA A 216 15.16 15.75 -18.56
CA ALA A 216 14.01 14.94 -18.14
C ALA A 216 12.71 15.77 -18.05
N THR A 217 12.29 16.32 -19.18
CA THR A 217 11.10 17.20 -19.28
C THR A 217 9.76 16.45 -19.38
N TRP A 218 9.78 15.11 -19.43
CA TRP A 218 8.59 14.27 -19.64
C TRP A 218 7.51 14.39 -18.55
N TRP A 219 7.85 14.96 -17.40
CA TRP A 219 6.95 15.12 -16.25
C TRP A 219 6.85 16.58 -15.77
N ASP A 220 7.20 17.55 -16.61
CA ASP A 220 7.20 18.98 -16.24
C ASP A 220 5.82 19.55 -15.89
N ASP A 221 4.78 18.85 -16.31
CA ASP A 221 3.37 19.12 -16.01
C ASP A 221 2.94 18.54 -14.65
N LEU A 222 3.77 17.73 -14.00
CA LEU A 222 3.51 17.08 -12.72
C LEU A 222 4.52 17.55 -11.64
N PRO A 223 4.47 18.81 -11.18
CA PRO A 223 5.40 19.30 -10.17
C PRO A 223 5.14 18.66 -8.80
N PHE A 224 6.22 18.39 -8.07
CA PHE A 224 6.15 18.01 -6.67
C PHE A 224 5.99 19.26 -5.83
N SER A 225 5.10 19.26 -4.84
CA SER A 225 4.92 20.36 -3.89
C SER A 225 6.09 20.51 -2.91
N SER A 226 6.77 19.40 -2.63
CA SER A 226 7.97 19.29 -1.78
C SER A 226 8.52 17.86 -1.86
N GLY A 227 9.75 17.63 -1.40
CA GLY A 227 10.40 16.32 -1.49
C GLY A 227 11.91 16.37 -1.30
N GLY A 228 12.63 15.57 -2.07
CA GLY A 228 14.09 15.54 -2.09
C GLY A 228 14.67 14.65 -3.18
N VAL A 229 15.99 14.79 -3.34
CA VAL A 229 16.81 14.04 -4.29
C VAL A 229 17.85 13.28 -3.49
N VAL A 230 18.04 12.00 -3.78
CA VAL A 230 19.10 11.17 -3.19
C VAL A 230 19.93 10.55 -4.30
N VAL A 231 21.25 10.60 -4.15
CA VAL A 231 22.23 9.90 -4.99
C VAL A 231 22.97 8.91 -4.11
N ALA A 232 23.10 7.65 -4.52
CA ALA A 232 23.83 6.66 -3.75
C ALA A 232 24.55 5.62 -4.62
N THR A 233 25.68 5.09 -4.12
CA THR A 233 26.41 3.97 -4.74
C THR A 233 25.94 2.60 -4.22
N SER A 234 25.25 2.58 -3.08
CA SER A 234 24.70 1.39 -2.43
C SER A 234 23.37 1.70 -1.73
N ASP A 235 22.75 0.69 -1.13
CA ASP A 235 21.53 0.86 -0.32
C ASP A 235 21.76 1.87 0.81
N ARG A 236 21.12 3.03 0.69
CA ARG A 236 21.17 4.13 1.64
C ARG A 236 19.79 4.71 1.91
N TYR A 237 19.61 5.11 3.15
CA TYR A 237 18.37 5.69 3.66
C TYR A 237 18.66 7.09 4.18
N PHE A 238 17.98 8.08 3.62
CA PHE A 238 18.12 9.46 4.05
C PHE A 238 16.86 9.90 4.75
N LYS A 239 16.96 10.05 6.08
CA LYS A 239 15.91 10.73 6.84
C LYS A 239 16.00 12.23 6.58
N MET A 240 15.09 12.77 5.80
CA MET A 240 15.00 14.19 5.55
C MET A 240 14.26 14.87 6.71
N PRO A 241 14.73 16.04 7.19
CA PRO A 241 14.13 16.77 8.31
C PRO A 241 12.77 17.43 7.97
N THR A 242 12.08 16.95 6.93
CA THR A 242 10.87 17.59 6.41
C THR A 242 9.62 16.75 6.65
N THR A 243 8.51 17.44 6.84
CA THR A 243 7.16 16.87 6.79
C THR A 243 6.71 16.56 5.35
N ALA A 244 7.62 16.66 4.38
CA ALA A 244 7.36 16.63 2.93
C ALA A 244 7.46 15.23 2.31
N VAL A 245 7.90 14.23 3.08
CA VAL A 245 7.96 12.82 2.65
C VAL A 245 7.34 12.02 3.80
N PRO A 246 6.27 11.23 3.60
CA PRO A 246 5.72 10.37 4.63
C PRO A 246 6.80 9.38 5.08
N ASP A 247 6.83 9.13 6.38
CA ASP A 247 7.92 8.47 7.12
C ASP A 247 9.28 9.21 7.12
N GLY A 248 9.42 10.27 6.34
CA GLY A 248 10.58 11.15 6.29
C GLY A 248 11.82 10.51 5.69
N VAL A 249 11.72 9.35 5.01
CA VAL A 249 12.87 8.60 4.49
C VAL A 249 12.81 8.46 2.98
N ILE A 250 13.89 8.88 2.30
CA ILE A 250 14.11 8.59 0.88
C ILE A 250 15.17 7.50 0.81
N ARG A 251 14.87 6.40 0.10
CA ARG A 251 15.79 5.28 -0.12
C ARG A 251 16.35 5.34 -1.54
N ALA A 252 17.66 5.14 -1.67
CA ALA A 252 18.32 4.88 -2.95
C ALA A 252 19.19 3.63 -2.81
N SER A 253 19.14 2.72 -3.78
CA SER A 253 19.94 1.48 -3.79
C SER A 253 21.19 1.58 -4.67
N HIS A 254 21.08 2.24 -5.80
CA HIS A 254 22.17 2.65 -6.68
C HIS A 254 21.61 3.64 -7.70
N GLY A 255 22.26 4.78 -7.92
CA GLY A 255 21.75 5.83 -8.81
C GLY A 255 21.13 7.00 -8.08
N VAL A 256 20.25 7.71 -8.80
CA VAL A 256 19.53 8.89 -8.33
C VAL A 256 18.08 8.51 -8.06
N THR A 257 17.51 8.96 -6.94
CA THR A 257 16.09 8.79 -6.59
C THR A 257 15.49 10.16 -6.30
N VAL A 258 14.30 10.44 -6.82
CA VAL A 258 13.58 11.71 -6.60
C VAL A 258 12.24 11.38 -5.95
N ALA A 259 12.02 11.78 -4.71
CA ALA A 259 10.78 11.47 -4.01
C ALA A 259 10.12 12.74 -3.50
N GLY A 260 8.79 12.80 -3.50
CA GLY A 260 8.08 13.99 -3.03
C GLY A 260 6.57 13.81 -2.86
N VAL A 261 5.89 14.92 -2.58
CA VAL A 261 4.43 14.97 -2.49
C VAL A 261 3.88 15.64 -3.74
N MET A 262 3.06 14.91 -4.50
CA MET A 262 2.37 15.47 -5.64
C MET A 262 0.94 15.84 -5.24
N PRO A 263 0.49 17.08 -5.53
CA PRO A 263 -0.88 17.45 -5.21
C PRO A 263 -1.90 16.60 -5.99
N LEU A 264 -2.80 15.92 -5.28
CA LEU A 264 -3.81 15.04 -5.88
C LEU A 264 -4.66 15.74 -6.95
N HIS A 265 -5.01 17.00 -6.69
CA HIS A 265 -5.79 17.81 -7.63
C HIS A 265 -5.08 18.01 -8.98
N GLN A 266 -3.74 18.18 -8.99
CA GLN A 266 -2.98 18.32 -10.23
C GLN A 266 -2.97 16.99 -10.98
N LEU A 267 -2.70 15.90 -10.28
CA LEU A 267 -2.73 14.55 -10.86
C LEU A 267 -4.11 14.23 -11.47
N SER A 268 -5.19 14.56 -10.76
CA SER A 268 -6.56 14.32 -11.21
C SER A 268 -6.90 15.05 -12.52
N ALA A 269 -6.33 16.25 -12.73
CA ALA A 269 -6.54 17.01 -13.96
C ALA A 269 -5.90 16.31 -15.18
N HIS A 270 -4.76 15.63 -14.99
CA HIS A 270 -4.07 14.91 -16.05
C HIS A 270 -4.64 13.53 -16.35
N MET A 271 -5.20 12.88 -15.33
CA MET A 271 -5.79 11.54 -15.46
C MET A 271 -7.25 11.56 -15.95
N GLN A 272 -7.78 12.74 -16.29
CA GLN A 272 -9.18 12.94 -16.63
C GLN A 272 -10.16 12.57 -15.48
N ALA A 273 -9.67 12.20 -14.29
CA ALA A 273 -10.44 12.04 -13.05
C ALA A 273 -10.84 13.38 -12.40
N ALA A 274 -10.79 14.47 -13.17
CA ALA A 274 -10.97 15.83 -12.70
C ALA A 274 -12.36 15.99 -12.07
N GLY A 275 -12.40 16.41 -10.79
CA GLY A 275 -13.65 16.62 -10.05
C GLY A 275 -14.06 15.48 -9.13
N LYS A 276 -13.48 14.27 -9.27
CA LYS A 276 -13.71 13.16 -8.32
C LYS A 276 -12.73 13.15 -7.16
N TRP A 277 -11.48 13.52 -7.45
CA TRP A 277 -10.41 13.60 -6.46
C TRP A 277 -10.16 15.06 -6.10
N THR A 278 -11.15 15.66 -5.45
CA THR A 278 -11.14 17.09 -5.04
C THR A 278 -10.62 17.32 -3.63
N ALA A 279 -10.22 16.26 -2.93
CA ALA A 279 -9.69 16.36 -1.58
C ALA A 279 -8.46 17.30 -1.56
N PRO A 280 -8.39 18.25 -0.62
CA PRO A 280 -7.27 19.18 -0.48
C PRO A 280 -5.96 18.51 0.00
N GLU A 281 -6.03 17.25 0.40
CA GLU A 281 -4.90 16.48 0.92
C GLU A 281 -4.02 15.98 -0.23
N GLY A 282 -2.72 16.29 -0.19
CA GLY A 282 -1.75 15.88 -1.21
C GLY A 282 -1.53 14.36 -1.20
N VAL A 283 -1.28 13.77 -2.37
CA VAL A 283 -0.82 12.38 -2.47
C VAL A 283 0.68 12.36 -2.28
N THR A 284 1.19 11.46 -1.46
CA THR A 284 2.63 11.20 -1.52
C THR A 284 2.94 10.34 -2.73
N MET A 285 3.85 10.82 -3.58
CA MET A 285 4.36 10.06 -4.72
C MET A 285 5.87 9.83 -4.60
N THR A 286 6.27 8.58 -4.46
CA THR A 286 7.69 8.21 -4.33
C THR A 286 8.24 7.73 -5.67
N ALA A 287 8.82 8.63 -6.46
CA ALA A 287 9.44 8.22 -7.71
C ALA A 287 10.83 7.58 -7.49
N ALA A 288 10.88 6.26 -7.51
CA ALA A 288 12.12 5.52 -7.64
C ALA A 288 12.60 5.54 -9.10
N LEU A 289 13.40 6.54 -9.46
CA LEU A 289 13.95 6.65 -10.80
C LEU A 289 15.14 5.70 -10.98
N SER A 290 14.92 4.50 -11.54
CA SER A 290 16.03 3.62 -11.92
C SER A 290 16.55 3.99 -13.31
N PHE A 291 17.57 4.84 -13.37
CA PHE A 291 18.07 5.48 -14.59
C PHE A 291 18.93 4.58 -15.51
N LYS A 292 18.51 3.34 -15.79
CA LYS A 292 19.22 2.48 -16.77
C LYS A 292 18.96 2.86 -18.25
N SER A 293 17.90 3.62 -18.54
CA SER A 293 17.74 4.35 -19.81
C SER A 293 16.75 5.49 -19.67
N ALA A 294 17.04 6.66 -20.26
CA ALA A 294 16.18 7.85 -20.18
C ALA A 294 14.75 7.62 -20.72
N SER A 295 14.59 6.66 -21.65
CA SER A 295 13.29 6.29 -22.24
C SER A 295 12.43 5.36 -21.38
N SER A 296 12.98 4.74 -20.32
CA SER A 296 12.30 3.74 -19.48
C SER A 296 11.99 4.22 -18.06
N ALA A 297 12.14 5.51 -17.77
CA ALA A 297 11.91 6.04 -16.44
C ALA A 297 10.40 6.04 -16.09
N THR A 298 10.07 5.68 -14.85
CA THR A 298 8.71 5.68 -14.30
C THR A 298 8.66 6.48 -12.99
N LEU A 299 7.57 7.23 -12.77
CA LEU A 299 7.19 7.71 -11.44
C LEU A 299 6.21 6.70 -10.87
N GLU A 300 6.43 6.26 -9.64
CA GLU A 300 5.51 5.36 -8.95
C GLU A 300 5.01 6.02 -7.65
N GLY A 301 3.79 5.75 -7.24
CA GLY A 301 3.24 6.34 -6.02
C GLY A 301 2.00 5.63 -5.55
N GLN A 302 1.90 5.42 -4.24
CA GLN A 302 0.69 4.88 -3.64
C GLN A 302 -0.35 5.99 -3.50
N LEU A 303 -1.52 5.81 -4.09
CA LEU A 303 -2.64 6.73 -3.87
C LEU A 303 -3.21 6.53 -2.45
N PRO A 304 -3.89 7.55 -1.88
CA PRO A 304 -4.54 7.41 -0.59
C PRO A 304 -5.51 6.22 -0.56
N ASP A 305 -5.56 5.52 0.58
CA ASP A 305 -6.49 4.40 0.74
C ASP A 305 -7.95 4.86 0.67
N ASN A 306 -8.78 4.03 0.05
CA ASN A 306 -10.20 4.24 -0.19
C ASN A 306 -10.50 5.55 -0.94
N LEU A 307 -9.66 5.88 -1.93
CA LEU A 307 -9.85 7.05 -2.79
C LEU A 307 -11.19 6.94 -3.53
N PRO A 308 -12.14 7.88 -3.37
CA PRO A 308 -13.46 7.76 -3.96
C PRO A 308 -13.39 7.88 -5.49
N LEU A 309 -14.16 7.03 -6.16
CA LEU A 309 -14.40 7.04 -7.60
C LEU A 309 -15.93 7.07 -7.82
N GLY A 310 -16.52 8.25 -7.62
CA GLY A 310 -17.97 8.40 -7.51
C GLY A 310 -18.49 8.00 -6.13
N ASP A 311 -19.81 7.80 -6.01
CA ASP A 311 -20.48 7.58 -4.72
C ASP A 311 -20.41 6.12 -4.23
N HIS A 312 -20.18 5.17 -5.14
CA HIS A 312 -20.29 3.73 -4.87
C HIS A 312 -18.99 2.94 -5.02
N VAL A 313 -17.89 3.59 -5.44
CA VAL A 313 -16.63 2.89 -5.67
C VAL A 313 -15.50 3.61 -4.94
N THR A 314 -14.66 2.85 -4.26
CA THR A 314 -13.39 3.35 -3.69
C THR A 314 -12.22 2.56 -4.24
N LEU A 315 -11.07 3.23 -4.37
CA LEU A 315 -9.87 2.67 -4.98
C LEU A 315 -8.72 2.61 -3.99
N ASN A 316 -8.02 1.49 -4.00
CA ASN A 316 -6.66 1.37 -3.47
C ASN A 316 -5.75 1.07 -4.65
N ALA A 317 -4.91 2.03 -5.03
CA ALA A 317 -4.13 1.91 -6.25
C ALA A 317 -2.69 2.40 -6.10
N THR A 318 -1.81 1.75 -6.85
CA THR A 318 -0.49 2.27 -7.17
C THR A 318 -0.56 2.93 -8.54
N LEU A 319 -0.16 4.20 -8.61
CA LEU A 319 -0.04 4.93 -9.87
C LEU A 319 1.36 4.75 -10.42
N VAL A 320 1.44 4.44 -11.72
CA VAL A 320 2.68 4.43 -12.51
C VAL A 320 2.56 5.47 -13.63
N VAL A 321 3.47 6.43 -13.69
CA VAL A 321 3.56 7.44 -14.75
C VAL A 321 4.80 7.17 -15.60
N LYS A 322 4.61 6.87 -16.87
CA LYS A 322 5.71 6.53 -17.80
C LYS A 322 6.28 7.79 -18.45
N ALA A 323 7.61 7.84 -18.59
CA ALA A 323 8.28 8.92 -19.34
C ALA A 323 7.93 8.87 -20.84
N SER A 324 7.75 7.66 -21.39
CA SER A 324 7.30 7.46 -22.76
C SER A 324 6.44 6.20 -22.89
N GLY A 325 5.45 6.23 -23.77
CA GLY A 325 4.53 5.12 -24.01
C GLY A 325 3.06 5.50 -23.89
N SER A 326 2.19 4.58 -24.33
CA SER A 326 0.74 4.69 -24.21
C SER A 326 0.21 3.41 -23.55
N PRO A 327 -0.57 3.50 -22.46
CA PRO A 327 -1.00 4.72 -21.78
C PRO A 327 0.14 5.38 -20.97
N ARG A 328 0.07 6.71 -20.80
CA ARG A 328 1.04 7.50 -20.00
C ARG A 328 0.88 7.27 -18.49
N PHE A 329 -0.37 7.16 -18.05
CA PHE A 329 -0.76 6.87 -16.68
C PHE A 329 -1.32 5.45 -16.61
N GLU A 330 -0.84 4.67 -15.66
CA GLU A 330 -1.30 3.32 -15.40
C GLU A 330 -1.66 3.19 -13.92
N LEU A 331 -2.87 2.71 -13.65
CA LEU A 331 -3.36 2.44 -12.31
C LEU A 331 -3.36 0.94 -12.08
N ILE A 332 -2.55 0.49 -11.12
CA ILE A 332 -2.61 -0.88 -10.62
C ILE A 332 -3.51 -0.83 -9.39
N ALA A 333 -4.79 -1.20 -9.57
CA ALA A 333 -5.83 -0.90 -8.60
C ALA A 333 -6.60 -2.13 -8.11
N ARG A 334 -7.04 -2.04 -6.85
CA ARG A 334 -8.15 -2.81 -6.30
C ARG A 334 -9.32 -1.87 -6.09
N ALA A 335 -10.43 -2.14 -6.78
CA ALA A 335 -11.67 -1.38 -6.62
C ALA A 335 -12.56 -2.08 -5.58
N LYS A 336 -13.14 -1.31 -4.66
CA LYS A 336 -14.19 -1.78 -3.75
C LYS A 336 -15.50 -1.15 -4.19
N VAL A 337 -16.47 -1.98 -4.55
CA VAL A 337 -17.82 -1.55 -4.97
C VAL A 337 -18.75 -1.70 -3.77
N ASP A 338 -19.41 -0.62 -3.37
CA ASP A 338 -20.45 -0.65 -2.35
C ASP A 338 -21.66 -1.45 -2.86
N MET A 339 -22.03 -2.46 -2.09
CA MET A 339 -23.14 -3.37 -2.39
C MET A 339 -24.40 -3.05 -1.56
N GLY A 340 -24.39 -1.94 -0.80
CA GLY A 340 -25.52 -1.45 -0.04
C GLY A 340 -25.47 -1.79 1.45
N GLN A 341 -26.46 -1.29 2.19
CA GLN A 341 -26.59 -1.53 3.63
C GLN A 341 -26.80 -3.04 3.86
N HIS A 342 -25.97 -3.65 4.72
CA HIS A 342 -25.95 -5.09 5.05
C HIS A 342 -25.00 -5.99 4.23
N HIS A 343 -24.28 -5.46 3.25
CA HIS A 343 -23.30 -6.23 2.48
C HIS A 343 -21.89 -5.63 2.60
N GLU A 344 -20.87 -6.50 2.63
CA GLU A 344 -19.49 -6.02 2.55
C GLU A 344 -19.19 -5.50 1.13
N PRO A 345 -18.31 -4.50 0.97
CA PRO A 345 -17.94 -4.04 -0.36
C PRO A 345 -17.32 -5.17 -1.20
N LEU A 346 -17.73 -5.27 -2.47
CA LEU A 346 -17.16 -6.22 -3.42
C LEU A 346 -15.77 -5.74 -3.85
N ALA A 347 -14.73 -6.49 -3.50
CA ALA A 347 -13.37 -6.21 -3.93
C ALA A 347 -13.10 -6.82 -5.32
N LEU A 348 -12.65 -5.99 -6.25
CA LEU A 348 -12.31 -6.35 -7.63
C LEU A 348 -10.84 -6.04 -7.89
N ASN A 349 -10.12 -6.99 -8.49
CA ASN A 349 -8.89 -6.70 -9.21
C ASN A 349 -9.31 -6.22 -10.60
N ALA A 350 -9.13 -4.93 -10.89
CA ALA A 350 -9.81 -4.30 -12.01
C ALA A 350 -8.91 -3.38 -12.82
N ASP A 351 -9.15 -3.40 -14.12
CA ASP A 351 -8.74 -2.37 -15.06
C ASP A 351 -9.78 -1.24 -15.00
N ILE A 352 -9.29 -0.02 -14.83
CA ILE A 352 -10.12 1.19 -14.71
C ILE A 352 -9.77 2.12 -15.84
N ASP A 353 -10.77 2.47 -16.64
CA ASP A 353 -10.67 3.47 -17.70
C ASP A 353 -11.49 4.70 -17.35
N LEU A 354 -10.95 5.89 -17.66
CA LEU A 354 -11.53 7.19 -17.39
C LEU A 354 -11.69 7.93 -18.72
N ASP A 355 -12.90 8.41 -19.01
CA ASP A 355 -13.17 9.21 -20.21
C ASP A 355 -12.87 10.71 -19.99
N GLU A 356 -12.89 11.48 -21.08
CA GLU A 356 -12.57 12.91 -21.08
C GLU A 356 -13.50 13.75 -20.19
N GLY A 357 -14.70 13.23 -19.87
CA GLY A 357 -15.66 13.85 -18.97
C GLY A 357 -15.49 13.44 -17.50
N GLY A 358 -14.53 12.54 -17.22
CA GLY A 358 -14.28 11.96 -15.91
C GLY A 358 -15.19 10.80 -15.54
N ALA A 359 -16.03 10.32 -16.46
CA ALA A 359 -16.78 9.09 -16.23
C ALA A 359 -15.84 7.88 -16.29
N PHE A 360 -16.11 6.87 -15.46
CA PHE A 360 -15.25 5.68 -15.39
C PHE A 360 -15.96 4.43 -15.89
N SER A 361 -15.16 3.47 -16.33
CA SER A 361 -15.56 2.08 -16.47
C SER A 361 -14.59 1.15 -15.75
N ILE A 362 -15.11 0.07 -15.18
CA ILE A 362 -14.37 -0.92 -14.40
C ILE A 362 -14.62 -2.27 -15.05
N ALA A 363 -13.54 -2.94 -15.46
CA ALA A 363 -13.56 -4.33 -15.88
C ALA A 363 -12.64 -5.14 -14.96
N GLY A 364 -13.15 -6.21 -14.34
CA GLY A 364 -12.32 -6.94 -13.38
C GLY A 364 -12.96 -8.22 -12.87
N THR A 365 -12.22 -8.92 -12.02
CA THR A 365 -12.70 -10.13 -11.37
C THR A 365 -12.61 -10.00 -9.85
N SER A 366 -13.56 -10.62 -9.15
CA SER A 366 -13.58 -10.67 -7.71
C SER A 366 -12.80 -11.89 -7.19
N GLU A 367 -12.28 -11.77 -5.97
CA GLU A 367 -12.09 -12.97 -5.14
C GLU A 367 -13.47 -13.57 -4.78
N PRO A 368 -13.57 -14.83 -4.31
CA PRO A 368 -14.85 -15.42 -3.92
C PRO A 368 -15.61 -14.51 -2.95
N TYR A 369 -16.74 -13.97 -3.40
CA TYR A 369 -17.54 -13.02 -2.66
C TYR A 369 -18.67 -13.76 -1.93
N SER A 370 -18.72 -13.61 -0.62
CA SER A 370 -19.65 -14.33 0.25
C SER A 370 -20.92 -13.52 0.47
N ILE A 371 -22.07 -14.06 0.07
CA ILE A 371 -23.38 -13.46 0.35
C ILE A 371 -24.19 -14.40 1.23
N LYS A 372 -24.73 -13.87 2.33
CA LYS A 372 -25.67 -14.60 3.17
C LYS A 372 -27.05 -14.52 2.56
N VAL A 373 -27.69 -15.67 2.36
CA VAL A 373 -29.04 -15.80 1.83
C VAL A 373 -29.82 -16.74 2.72
N GLY A 374 -30.80 -16.20 3.45
CA GLY A 374 -31.57 -16.97 4.43
C GLY A 374 -30.67 -17.72 5.39
N HIS A 375 -30.76 -19.06 5.35
CA HIS A 375 -29.96 -19.98 6.19
C HIS A 375 -28.64 -20.44 5.56
N SER A 376 -28.33 -20.00 4.34
CA SER A 376 -27.13 -20.42 3.61
C SER A 376 -26.20 -19.26 3.29
N THR A 377 -24.96 -19.61 2.93
CA THR A 377 -23.97 -18.67 2.40
C THR A 377 -23.60 -19.11 0.99
N MET A 378 -23.73 -18.21 0.03
CA MET A 378 -23.29 -18.41 -1.35
C MET A 378 -21.92 -17.77 -1.57
N LEU A 379 -21.02 -18.50 -2.23
CA LEU A 379 -19.70 -17.99 -2.63
C LEU A 379 -19.72 -17.74 -4.13
N LEU A 380 -19.60 -16.48 -4.52
CA LEU A 380 -19.70 -16.04 -5.91
C LEU A 380 -18.32 -15.70 -6.48
N ALA A 381 -17.97 -16.28 -7.62
CA ALA A 381 -16.81 -15.84 -8.40
C ALA A 381 -17.32 -14.94 -9.54
N LEU A 382 -17.12 -13.63 -9.41
CA LEU A 382 -17.76 -12.64 -10.28
C LEU A 382 -16.76 -11.99 -11.23
N SER A 383 -17.22 -11.75 -12.45
CA SER A 383 -16.64 -10.81 -13.41
C SER A 383 -17.52 -9.57 -13.46
N ALA A 384 -16.87 -8.41 -13.42
CA ALA A 384 -17.51 -7.11 -13.40
C ALA A 384 -17.26 -6.38 -14.72
N SER A 385 -18.31 -5.76 -15.25
CA SER A 385 -18.25 -4.76 -16.31
C SER A 385 -19.18 -3.63 -15.90
N LEU A 386 -18.61 -2.60 -15.27
CA LEU A 386 -19.34 -1.52 -14.62
C LEU A 386 -19.00 -0.18 -15.28
N LYS A 387 -19.96 0.73 -15.31
CA LYS A 387 -19.79 2.07 -15.85
C LYS A 387 -20.61 3.08 -15.07
N GLU A 388 -20.02 4.24 -14.83
CA GLU A 388 -20.74 5.39 -14.30
C GLU A 388 -21.72 5.96 -15.34
N THR A 389 -22.93 6.26 -14.89
CA THR A 389 -23.98 6.89 -15.70
C THR A 389 -23.86 8.42 -15.64
N ALA A 390 -24.56 9.12 -16.54
CA ALA A 390 -24.58 10.59 -16.56
C ALA A 390 -25.14 11.23 -15.26
N GLY A 391 -25.80 10.45 -14.39
CA GLY A 391 -26.29 10.90 -13.09
C GLY A 391 -25.33 10.69 -11.93
N GLY A 392 -24.17 10.06 -12.15
CA GLY A 392 -23.23 9.64 -11.09
C GLY A 392 -23.49 8.22 -10.56
N ASP A 393 -24.61 7.61 -10.93
CA ASP A 393 -24.97 6.25 -10.51
C ASP A 393 -24.12 5.20 -11.21
N LEU A 394 -23.94 4.04 -10.57
CA LEU A 394 -23.23 2.90 -11.12
C LEU A 394 -24.19 1.97 -11.88
N SER A 395 -23.81 1.58 -13.09
CA SER A 395 -24.55 0.62 -13.92
C SER A 395 -23.62 -0.45 -14.47
N GLY A 396 -24.17 -1.58 -14.94
CA GLY A 396 -23.39 -2.61 -15.59
C GLY A 396 -23.82 -4.02 -15.19
N THR A 397 -22.90 -4.96 -15.34
CA THR A 397 -23.13 -6.38 -15.07
C THR A 397 -22.09 -6.92 -14.10
N LEU A 398 -22.57 -7.61 -13.07
CA LEU A 398 -21.78 -8.48 -12.22
C LEU A 398 -22.26 -9.91 -12.50
N SER A 399 -21.44 -10.72 -13.15
CA SER A 399 -21.84 -12.06 -13.56
C SER A 399 -20.72 -13.07 -13.39
N GLY A 400 -21.05 -14.32 -13.14
CA GLY A 400 -20.07 -15.38 -13.07
C GLY A 400 -20.71 -16.70 -12.71
N ASP A 401 -20.03 -17.48 -11.87
CA ASP A 401 -20.47 -18.80 -11.48
C ASP A 401 -20.56 -18.92 -9.96
N THR A 402 -21.49 -19.74 -9.51
CA THR A 402 -21.62 -20.17 -8.12
C THR A 402 -21.96 -21.64 -8.05
N VAL A 403 -21.74 -22.21 -6.87
CA VAL A 403 -22.36 -23.47 -6.49
C VAL A 403 -23.56 -23.16 -5.59
N PHE A 404 -24.69 -23.76 -5.91
CA PHE A 404 -25.95 -23.61 -5.16
C PHE A 404 -26.49 -25.01 -4.82
N ALA A 405 -27.22 -25.11 -3.71
CA ALA A 405 -27.89 -26.33 -3.30
C ALA A 405 -27.06 -27.63 -3.34
N GLY A 406 -25.91 -27.62 -2.65
CA GLY A 406 -24.96 -28.73 -2.65
C GLY A 406 -23.87 -28.47 -3.67
N ASP A 407 -23.79 -29.28 -4.72
CA ASP A 407 -22.75 -29.21 -5.76
C ASP A 407 -23.32 -28.76 -7.13
N VAL A 408 -24.49 -28.11 -7.16
CA VAL A 408 -25.11 -27.67 -8.42
C VAL A 408 -24.48 -26.37 -8.90
N GLU A 409 -23.75 -26.43 -10.00
CA GLU A 409 -23.20 -25.22 -10.61
C GLU A 409 -24.27 -24.40 -11.32
N MET A 410 -24.28 -23.10 -11.05
CA MET A 410 -25.21 -22.14 -11.62
C MET A 410 -24.45 -20.93 -12.16
N ALA A 411 -24.94 -20.36 -13.26
CA ALA A 411 -24.55 -19.03 -13.67
C ALA A 411 -25.22 -18.03 -12.74
N VAL A 412 -24.49 -17.03 -12.26
CA VAL A 412 -25.00 -15.98 -11.38
C VAL A 412 -24.90 -14.63 -12.06
N GLN A 413 -25.91 -13.78 -11.85
CA GLN A 413 -25.88 -12.37 -12.15
C GLN A 413 -26.38 -11.60 -10.91
N LEU A 414 -25.57 -10.65 -10.42
CA LEU A 414 -26.00 -9.71 -9.39
C LEU A 414 -26.55 -8.44 -10.04
N VAL A 415 -27.68 -7.98 -9.54
CA VAL A 415 -28.22 -6.67 -9.89
C VAL A 415 -27.66 -5.65 -8.90
N LEU A 416 -27.04 -4.59 -9.43
CA LEU A 416 -26.52 -3.51 -8.60
C LEU A 416 -27.67 -2.80 -7.87
N PRO A 417 -27.48 -2.41 -6.58
CA PRO A 417 -28.48 -1.63 -5.85
C PRO A 417 -28.80 -0.34 -6.60
N GLN A 418 -30.10 -0.03 -6.76
CA GLN A 418 -30.53 1.24 -7.32
C GLN A 418 -30.40 2.36 -6.24
N PRO A 419 -29.85 3.54 -6.58
CA PRO A 419 -29.55 4.60 -5.60
C PRO A 419 -30.78 5.21 -4.91
N ASN A 420 -31.98 4.99 -5.45
CA ASN A 420 -33.25 5.46 -4.89
C ASN A 420 -34.07 4.33 -4.23
N ALA A 421 -33.46 3.19 -3.90
CA ALA A 421 -34.12 2.17 -3.11
C ALA A 421 -34.61 2.80 -1.79
N VAL A 422 -35.90 2.61 -1.48
CA VAL A 422 -36.53 3.15 -0.28
C VAL A 422 -35.68 2.78 0.94
N ALA A 423 -35.36 3.75 1.79
CA ALA A 423 -34.62 3.50 3.03
C ALA A 423 -35.28 2.34 3.81
N GLY A 424 -34.58 1.21 3.89
CA GLY A 424 -35.09 -0.04 4.46
C GLY A 424 -35.30 -1.21 3.48
N ALA A 425 -35.09 -1.03 2.17
CA ALA A 425 -34.98 -2.12 1.19
C ALA A 425 -33.50 -2.52 1.03
N GLY A 426 -32.98 -3.31 1.98
CA GLY A 426 -31.55 -3.62 2.14
C GLY A 426 -31.03 -4.81 1.32
N GLY A 427 -31.83 -5.39 0.42
CA GLY A 427 -31.50 -6.62 -0.29
C GLY A 427 -30.78 -6.42 -1.62
N LEU A 428 -29.78 -7.26 -1.87
CA LEU A 428 -29.29 -7.60 -3.21
C LEU A 428 -30.20 -8.61 -3.89
N GLU A 429 -30.51 -8.39 -5.17
CA GLU A 429 -31.15 -9.37 -6.05
C GLU A 429 -30.08 -10.21 -6.76
N VAL A 430 -30.10 -11.52 -6.52
CA VAL A 430 -29.21 -12.51 -7.14
C VAL A 430 -30.03 -13.33 -8.13
N ARG A 431 -29.67 -13.26 -9.40
CA ARG A 431 -30.26 -14.10 -10.46
C ARG A 431 -29.38 -15.30 -10.68
N LEU A 432 -29.94 -16.50 -10.58
CA LEU A 432 -29.26 -17.75 -10.86
C LEU A 432 -29.92 -18.44 -12.05
N GLU A 433 -29.10 -18.97 -12.95
CA GLU A 433 -29.55 -19.78 -14.08
C GLU A 433 -28.87 -21.14 -14.03
N LEU A 434 -29.66 -22.19 -14.16
CA LEU A 434 -29.16 -23.56 -14.16
C LEU A 434 -28.31 -23.80 -15.42
N LYS A 435 -27.04 -24.19 -15.25
CA LYS A 435 -26.17 -24.51 -16.38
C LYS A 435 -26.67 -25.75 -17.15
N PRO A 436 -26.41 -25.84 -18.47
CA PRO A 436 -26.75 -27.03 -19.24
C PRO A 436 -26.20 -28.31 -18.60
N SER A 437 -27.01 -29.38 -18.60
CA SER A 437 -26.70 -30.70 -18.02
C SER A 437 -26.74 -30.80 -16.49
N ASN A 438 -26.91 -29.70 -15.76
CA ASN A 438 -27.20 -29.77 -14.33
C ASN A 438 -28.69 -30.01 -14.06
N GLN A 439 -28.99 -30.59 -12.91
CA GLN A 439 -30.34 -30.85 -12.45
C GLN A 439 -30.45 -30.44 -10.99
N ILE A 440 -31.53 -29.74 -10.67
CA ILE A 440 -31.87 -29.34 -9.30
C ILE A 440 -33.34 -29.67 -9.07
N THR A 441 -33.66 -30.21 -7.90
CA THR A 441 -35.06 -30.40 -7.51
C THR A 441 -35.58 -29.13 -6.84
N LEU A 442 -36.90 -28.93 -6.87
CA LEU A 442 -37.48 -27.78 -6.19
C LEU A 442 -37.24 -27.85 -4.67
N THR A 443 -37.28 -29.05 -4.09
CA THR A 443 -36.91 -29.29 -2.68
C THR A 443 -35.49 -28.80 -2.38
N GLN A 444 -34.51 -29.16 -3.21
CA GLN A 444 -33.12 -28.71 -3.04
C GLN A 444 -33.02 -27.18 -3.09
N ALA A 445 -33.68 -26.53 -4.04
CA ALA A 445 -33.64 -25.07 -4.16
C ALA A 445 -34.28 -24.35 -2.95
N ILE A 446 -35.45 -24.84 -2.50
CA ILE A 446 -36.16 -24.28 -1.34
C ILE A 446 -35.35 -24.47 -0.08
N GLU A 447 -34.91 -25.69 0.23
CA GLU A 447 -34.19 -26.00 1.48
C GLU A 447 -32.82 -25.31 1.55
N SER A 448 -32.18 -25.08 0.41
CA SER A 448 -30.92 -24.35 0.36
C SER A 448 -31.08 -22.87 0.66
N THR A 449 -32.26 -22.30 0.44
CA THR A 449 -32.54 -20.90 0.77
C THR A 449 -33.14 -20.76 2.17
N CYS A 450 -34.11 -21.63 2.47
CA CYS A 450 -35.01 -21.52 3.62
C CYS A 450 -34.58 -22.37 4.82
N GLY A 451 -33.55 -23.21 4.66
CA GLY A 451 -33.09 -24.15 5.69
C GLY A 451 -33.63 -25.57 5.50
N SER A 452 -32.92 -26.55 6.08
CA SER A 452 -33.27 -27.97 5.98
C SER A 452 -34.65 -28.24 6.56
N GLY A 453 -35.51 -28.92 5.80
CA GLY A 453 -36.87 -29.28 6.24
C GLY A 453 -37.93 -28.20 6.01
N ALA A 454 -37.60 -27.06 5.38
CA ALA A 454 -38.58 -26.01 5.06
C ALA A 454 -39.75 -26.50 4.18
N THR A 455 -39.55 -27.53 3.37
CA THR A 455 -40.61 -28.14 2.56
C THR A 455 -41.58 -29.01 3.38
N SER A 456 -41.14 -29.52 4.54
CA SER A 456 -41.94 -30.40 5.40
C SER A 456 -43.00 -29.66 6.22
N SER A 457 -42.83 -28.35 6.42
CA SER A 457 -43.84 -27.50 7.07
C SER A 457 -45.01 -27.15 6.16
N ILE A 458 -44.88 -27.34 4.85
CA ILE A 458 -45.92 -27.02 3.89
C ILE A 458 -46.99 -28.12 3.91
N LYS A 459 -48.22 -27.76 4.28
CA LYS A 459 -49.34 -28.70 4.31
C LYS A 459 -49.89 -28.90 2.89
N MET A 460 -49.53 -30.01 2.25
CA MET A 460 -50.06 -30.40 0.94
C MET A 460 -50.33 -31.91 0.88
N PRO A 461 -51.18 -32.39 -0.05
CA PRO A 461 -51.34 -33.82 -0.32
C PRO A 461 -50.00 -34.51 -0.63
N ASP A 462 -49.81 -35.72 -0.13
CA ASP A 462 -48.55 -36.48 -0.26
C ASP A 462 -48.10 -36.63 -1.72
N GLU A 463 -49.04 -36.76 -2.66
CA GLU A 463 -48.76 -36.91 -4.09
C GLU A 463 -48.17 -35.64 -4.70
N ILE A 464 -48.66 -34.48 -4.25
CA ILE A 464 -48.13 -33.17 -4.65
C ILE A 464 -46.76 -32.94 -3.99
N GLN A 465 -46.60 -33.35 -2.73
CA GLN A 465 -45.31 -33.26 -2.04
C GLN A 465 -44.24 -34.11 -2.73
N HIS A 466 -44.58 -35.33 -3.16
CA HIS A 466 -43.69 -36.18 -3.95
C HIS A 466 -43.33 -35.55 -5.30
N ALA A 467 -44.28 -34.85 -5.94
CA ALA A 467 -44.03 -34.17 -7.20
C ALA A 467 -42.93 -33.12 -7.06
N LEU A 468 -42.82 -32.39 -5.94
CA LEU A 468 -41.77 -31.38 -5.69
C LEU A 468 -40.33 -31.95 -5.72
N GLY A 469 -40.18 -33.26 -5.58
CA GLY A 469 -38.91 -33.96 -5.78
C GLY A 469 -38.50 -34.09 -7.27
N GLY A 470 -39.33 -33.65 -8.21
CA GLY A 470 -39.03 -33.64 -9.64
C GLY A 470 -37.89 -32.68 -10.02
N HIS A 471 -37.24 -32.96 -11.14
CA HIS A 471 -36.11 -32.17 -11.64
C HIS A 471 -36.59 -30.96 -12.47
N LEU A 472 -35.95 -29.82 -12.22
CA LEU A 472 -36.04 -28.62 -13.04
C LEU A 472 -35.00 -28.70 -14.17
N LEU A 473 -35.41 -28.43 -15.42
CA LEU A 473 -34.55 -28.59 -16.60
C LEU A 473 -34.14 -27.26 -17.25
N HIS A 474 -34.92 -26.20 -17.05
CA HIS A 474 -34.63 -24.83 -17.51
C HIS A 474 -35.22 -23.88 -16.47
N ALA A 475 -34.49 -23.65 -15.38
CA ALA A 475 -34.98 -22.83 -14.28
C ALA A 475 -34.11 -21.59 -14.08
N ALA A 476 -34.81 -20.47 -13.92
CA ALA A 476 -34.27 -19.21 -13.45
C ALA A 476 -34.71 -19.02 -12.00
N PHE A 477 -33.79 -18.58 -11.17
CA PHE A 477 -34.01 -18.33 -9.76
C PHE A 477 -33.68 -16.88 -9.50
N ILE A 478 -34.56 -16.18 -8.79
CA ILE A 478 -34.32 -14.83 -8.30
C ILE A 478 -34.34 -14.91 -6.79
N VAL A 479 -33.25 -14.47 -6.17
CA VAL A 479 -33.05 -14.52 -4.74
C VAL A 479 -32.82 -13.10 -4.25
N ASP A 480 -33.79 -12.57 -3.52
CA ASP A 480 -33.62 -11.33 -2.76
C ASP A 480 -33.05 -11.66 -1.39
N THR A 481 -32.07 -10.89 -0.94
CA THR A 481 -31.36 -11.17 0.33
C THR A 481 -31.98 -10.47 1.55
N ASP A 482 -32.75 -9.40 1.34
CA ASP A 482 -33.43 -8.69 2.42
C ASP A 482 -34.63 -7.86 1.90
N PRO A 483 -35.89 -8.21 2.25
CA PRO A 483 -36.26 -9.45 2.95
C PRO A 483 -35.94 -10.67 2.09
N VAL A 484 -35.67 -11.82 2.71
CA VAL A 484 -35.31 -13.03 1.97
C VAL A 484 -36.51 -13.52 1.15
N LYS A 485 -36.34 -13.58 -0.17
CA LYS A 485 -37.34 -14.09 -1.10
C LYS A 485 -36.66 -14.94 -2.17
N LEU A 486 -37.23 -16.11 -2.43
CA LEU A 486 -36.87 -16.98 -3.56
C LEU A 486 -38.01 -17.01 -4.56
N THR A 487 -37.72 -16.67 -5.81
CA THR A 487 -38.63 -16.90 -6.94
C THR A 487 -37.97 -17.89 -7.88
N VAL A 488 -38.67 -18.96 -8.24
CA VAL A 488 -38.21 -19.96 -9.21
C VAL A 488 -39.19 -20.01 -10.36
N THR A 489 -38.72 -19.81 -11.58
CA THR A 489 -39.53 -20.01 -12.79
C THR A 489 -38.84 -21.00 -13.71
N GLY A 490 -39.62 -21.85 -14.39
CA GLY A 490 -39.01 -22.76 -15.34
C GLY A 490 -39.92 -23.86 -15.87
N LYS A 491 -39.27 -24.87 -16.46
CA LYS A 491 -39.91 -26.10 -16.91
C LYS A 491 -39.60 -27.25 -15.96
N PHE A 492 -40.65 -27.97 -15.60
CA PHE A 492 -40.65 -29.01 -14.60
C PHE A 492 -41.24 -30.30 -15.17
N SER A 493 -40.57 -31.42 -14.89
CA SER A 493 -41.09 -32.75 -15.22
C SER A 493 -41.51 -33.44 -13.94
N ALA A 494 -42.82 -33.56 -13.74
CA ALA A 494 -43.39 -34.31 -12.64
C ALA A 494 -44.78 -34.81 -13.01
N PHE A 495 -45.41 -35.51 -12.06
CA PHE A 495 -46.68 -36.19 -12.24
C PHE A 495 -46.60 -37.30 -13.31
N GLN A 496 -47.70 -37.99 -13.58
CA GLN A 496 -47.79 -38.98 -14.66
C GLN A 496 -48.03 -38.30 -16.01
N MET A 497 -47.30 -37.23 -16.29
CA MET A 497 -47.40 -36.42 -17.50
C MET A 497 -46.13 -36.54 -18.33
N GLN A 498 -46.29 -36.56 -19.66
CA GLN A 498 -45.15 -36.64 -20.60
C GLN A 498 -44.64 -35.25 -20.99
N ASP A 499 -45.49 -34.24 -20.89
CA ASP A 499 -45.14 -32.86 -21.25
C ASP A 499 -44.45 -32.14 -20.08
N LEU A 500 -43.55 -31.22 -20.43
CA LEU A 500 -42.94 -30.32 -19.45
C LEU A 500 -43.97 -29.28 -19.01
N LEU A 501 -44.12 -29.14 -17.70
CA LEU A 501 -45.05 -28.20 -17.08
C LEU A 501 -44.34 -26.88 -16.78
N ASP A 502 -45.05 -25.78 -16.93
CA ASP A 502 -44.59 -24.48 -16.46
C ASP A 502 -44.73 -24.41 -14.95
N ILE A 503 -43.71 -23.93 -14.26
CA ILE A 503 -43.74 -23.76 -12.82
C ILE A 503 -43.30 -22.35 -12.43
N GLU A 504 -43.99 -21.79 -11.45
CA GLU A 504 -43.57 -20.62 -10.70
C GLU A 504 -43.66 -20.94 -9.21
N VAL A 505 -42.58 -20.70 -8.48
CA VAL A 505 -42.54 -20.85 -7.03
C VAL A 505 -42.08 -19.55 -6.43
N GLN A 506 -42.80 -19.06 -5.43
CA GLN A 506 -42.40 -17.93 -4.61
C GLN A 506 -42.34 -18.39 -3.16
N VAL A 507 -41.22 -18.09 -2.50
CA VAL A 507 -41.02 -18.31 -1.07
C VAL A 507 -40.53 -17.01 -0.46
N TYR A 508 -41.09 -16.60 0.66
CA TYR A 508 -40.61 -15.42 1.38
C TYR A 508 -40.73 -15.58 2.89
N GLU A 509 -39.86 -14.89 3.60
CA GLU A 509 -39.84 -14.89 5.07
C GLU A 509 -41.06 -14.14 5.63
N SER A 510 -41.75 -14.76 6.61
CA SER A 510 -42.91 -14.16 7.26
C SER A 510 -42.48 -13.11 8.28
N SER A 511 -43.17 -11.97 8.27
CA SER A 511 -43.02 -10.94 9.32
C SER A 511 -43.55 -11.37 10.70
N LYS A 512 -44.20 -12.55 10.80
CA LYS A 512 -44.87 -13.05 12.02
C LYS A 512 -43.97 -13.90 12.93
N GLY A 513 -42.71 -14.14 12.58
CA GLY A 513 -41.71 -14.78 13.45
C GLY A 513 -40.53 -15.37 12.70
N ASN A 514 -39.36 -15.44 13.35
CA ASN A 514 -38.15 -16.06 12.80
C ASN A 514 -38.45 -17.52 12.40
N ASP A 515 -38.10 -17.89 11.17
CA ASP A 515 -38.23 -19.25 10.58
C ASP A 515 -39.63 -19.67 10.08
N LEU A 516 -40.60 -18.75 9.98
CA LEU A 516 -41.85 -19.02 9.26
C LEU A 516 -41.70 -18.59 7.79
N TRP A 517 -41.72 -19.56 6.87
CA TRP A 517 -41.68 -19.32 5.42
C TRP A 517 -43.09 -19.43 4.83
N LEU A 518 -43.44 -18.52 3.94
CA LEU A 518 -44.67 -18.53 3.17
C LEU A 518 -44.38 -18.94 1.73
N PHE A 519 -45.27 -19.73 1.14
CA PHE A 519 -45.11 -20.42 -0.14
C PHE A 519 -46.28 -20.16 -1.08
N GLY A 520 -45.95 -19.92 -2.34
CA GLY A 520 -46.88 -19.96 -3.46
C GLY A 520 -46.27 -20.80 -4.58
N ILE A 521 -46.94 -21.88 -4.99
CA ILE A 521 -46.54 -22.74 -6.10
C ILE A 521 -47.66 -22.69 -7.14
N GLY A 522 -47.31 -22.28 -8.35
CA GLY A 522 -48.16 -22.30 -9.53
C GLY A 522 -47.61 -23.29 -10.54
N ILE A 523 -48.47 -24.18 -11.04
CA ILE A 523 -48.11 -25.15 -12.09
C ILE A 523 -49.07 -24.99 -13.26
N GLY A 524 -48.55 -24.63 -14.42
CA GLY A 524 -49.30 -24.49 -15.67
C GLY A 524 -49.36 -25.81 -16.43
N ILE A 525 -50.57 -26.21 -16.81
CA ILE A 525 -50.83 -27.45 -17.54
C ILE A 525 -51.53 -27.11 -18.84
N ALA A 526 -50.73 -26.98 -19.90
CA ALA A 526 -51.22 -26.58 -21.21
C ALA A 526 -51.96 -27.73 -21.93
N SER A 527 -51.46 -28.96 -21.82
CA SER A 527 -52.03 -30.13 -22.49
C SER A 527 -53.25 -30.70 -21.79
N GLU A 528 -54.01 -31.51 -22.53
CA GLU A 528 -55.14 -32.23 -21.97
C GLU A 528 -54.67 -33.27 -20.96
N PHE A 529 -55.26 -33.26 -19.75
CA PHE A 529 -54.90 -34.18 -18.68
C PHE A 529 -56.12 -34.68 -17.91
N LYS A 530 -55.92 -35.78 -17.19
CA LYS A 530 -56.86 -36.37 -16.23
C LYS A 530 -56.41 -36.10 -14.81
N MET A 531 -57.37 -36.02 -13.88
CA MET A 531 -57.06 -35.76 -12.48
C MET A 531 -56.15 -36.83 -11.87
N SER A 532 -56.31 -38.12 -12.24
CA SER A 532 -55.40 -39.18 -11.79
C SER A 532 -53.95 -39.05 -12.25
N GLN A 533 -53.68 -38.25 -13.29
CA GLN A 533 -52.30 -37.98 -13.69
C GLN A 533 -51.59 -37.08 -12.68
N ILE A 534 -52.32 -36.20 -11.98
CA ILE A 534 -51.80 -35.27 -10.96
C ILE A 534 -51.95 -35.86 -9.55
N MET A 535 -53.15 -36.37 -9.23
CA MET A 535 -53.48 -36.99 -7.95
C MET A 535 -54.02 -38.41 -8.23
N PRO A 536 -53.15 -39.43 -8.29
CA PRO A 536 -53.54 -40.81 -8.61
C PRO A 536 -54.63 -41.40 -7.71
N THR A 537 -54.80 -40.88 -6.50
CA THR A 537 -55.86 -41.29 -5.56
C THR A 537 -57.25 -40.77 -5.94
N VAL A 538 -57.33 -39.73 -6.79
CA VAL A 538 -58.58 -39.09 -7.23
C VAL A 538 -59.05 -39.68 -8.57
N THR A 539 -59.42 -40.96 -8.55
CA THR A 539 -59.88 -41.68 -9.75
C THR A 539 -61.32 -41.37 -10.17
N GLU A 540 -62.12 -40.81 -9.25
CA GLU A 540 -63.54 -40.52 -9.47
C GLU A 540 -63.76 -39.45 -10.56
N LEU A 541 -62.75 -38.59 -10.81
CA LEU A 541 -62.80 -37.49 -11.78
C LEU A 541 -62.16 -37.83 -13.14
N ASP A 542 -61.70 -39.05 -13.36
CA ASP A 542 -60.98 -39.46 -14.59
C ASP A 542 -61.81 -39.52 -15.86
N HIS A 543 -63.12 -39.32 -15.73
CA HIS A 543 -64.04 -39.13 -16.84
C HIS A 543 -64.03 -37.69 -17.38
N LEU A 544 -63.41 -36.75 -16.67
CA LEU A 544 -63.22 -35.36 -17.08
C LEU A 544 -61.82 -35.18 -17.68
N SER A 545 -61.77 -34.71 -18.92
CA SER A 545 -60.56 -34.18 -19.53
C SER A 545 -60.50 -32.67 -19.30
N LEU A 546 -59.39 -32.21 -18.72
CA LEU A 546 -59.14 -30.79 -18.47
C LEU A 546 -58.01 -30.33 -19.40
N ALA A 547 -58.07 -29.09 -19.89
CA ALA A 547 -57.03 -28.49 -20.73
C ALA A 547 -56.87 -27.01 -20.40
N GLY A 548 -55.66 -26.48 -20.55
CA GLY A 548 -55.35 -25.07 -20.24
C GLY A 548 -55.61 -24.70 -18.78
N ALA A 549 -55.22 -25.58 -17.86
CA ALA A 549 -55.47 -25.41 -16.42
C ALA A 549 -54.22 -24.93 -15.69
N ALA A 550 -54.44 -24.47 -14.45
CA ALA A 550 -53.37 -24.14 -13.51
C ALA A 550 -53.67 -24.77 -12.15
N LEU A 551 -52.64 -25.33 -11.52
CA LEU A 551 -52.68 -25.74 -10.12
C LEU A 551 -51.99 -24.66 -9.27
N VAL A 552 -52.66 -24.20 -8.22
CA VAL A 552 -52.10 -23.23 -7.28
C VAL A 552 -52.15 -23.82 -5.87
N ILE A 553 -50.99 -23.84 -5.21
CA ILE A 553 -50.83 -24.30 -3.83
C ILE A 553 -50.20 -23.15 -3.05
N THR A 554 -50.84 -22.71 -1.97
CA THR A 554 -50.32 -21.61 -1.18
C THR A 554 -50.78 -21.64 0.27
N ASP A 555 -49.91 -21.17 1.16
CA ASP A 555 -50.21 -20.83 2.55
C ASP A 555 -50.09 -19.32 2.82
N ILE A 556 -50.02 -18.52 1.74
CA ILE A 556 -50.04 -17.06 1.80
C ILE A 556 -51.46 -16.60 2.13
N ASP A 557 -51.61 -15.87 3.24
CA ASP A 557 -52.91 -15.42 3.75
C ASP A 557 -53.72 -14.59 2.72
N ASP A 558 -53.04 -13.77 1.91
CA ASP A 558 -53.65 -12.93 0.87
C ASP A 558 -53.87 -13.66 -0.48
N GLY A 559 -53.50 -14.95 -0.55
CA GLY A 559 -53.54 -15.77 -1.75
C GLY A 559 -52.33 -15.59 -2.66
N PHE A 560 -52.12 -16.57 -3.55
CA PHE A 560 -51.08 -16.56 -4.58
C PHE A 560 -51.74 -16.52 -5.95
N THR A 561 -51.27 -15.64 -6.82
CA THR A 561 -51.74 -15.55 -8.21
C THR A 561 -50.66 -16.05 -9.14
N PHE A 562 -50.97 -17.07 -9.94
CA PHE A 562 -50.12 -17.58 -10.99
C PHE A 562 -50.80 -17.37 -12.33
N THR A 563 -50.07 -16.83 -13.30
CA THR A 563 -50.53 -16.75 -14.69
C THR A 563 -49.72 -17.72 -15.52
N PRO A 564 -50.31 -18.83 -16.01
CA PRO A 564 -49.60 -19.74 -16.89
C PRO A 564 -49.03 -18.98 -18.10
N PRO A 565 -47.77 -19.23 -18.49
CA PRO A 565 -47.27 -18.78 -19.78
C PRO A 565 -48.18 -19.29 -20.89
N GLN A 566 -48.60 -18.41 -21.81
CA GLN A 566 -49.46 -18.77 -22.94
C GLN A 566 -48.77 -19.64 -23.97
#